data_AF-A0A925UY46-F1
#
_entry.id   AF-A0A925UY46-F1
#
_cell.length_a   1.000
_cell.length_b   1.000
_cell.length_c   1.000
_cell.angle_alpha   90.00
_cell.angle_beta   90.00
_cell.angle_gamma   90.00
#
_symmetry.space_group_name_H-M   'P 1'
#
loop_
_entity.id
_entity.type
_entity.pdbx_description
1 polymer ?
#
loop_
_entity_poly.entity_id
_entity_poly.type
_entity_poly.pdbx_seq_one_letter_code
_entity_poly.pdbx_strand_id
1 'polypeptide(L)'
;MHTDEHSDPLVDLGYEERDINPKIIFKVSMFFFGFAFVSFALGWVILYFFGYWKSADGVNDLMSTKIPKSPNPILQTNVTAKTDIKEMRIKEREELTSTGPSTHVEGANRIPIEQAIKLAAARGAKLSSNPPIGGGITIDQGGSH
;
A
#
# COMPACT_ATOMS: atom_id res chain seq x y z
N MET A 1 -32.72 -5.01 -82.50
CA MET A 1 -33.25 -5.02 -81.12
C MET A 1 -32.39 -4.02 -80.37
N HIS A 2 -32.86 -2.77 -80.27
CA HIS A 2 -32.15 -1.71 -79.55
C HIS A 2 -32.36 -1.98 -78.06
N THR A 3 -31.27 -2.20 -77.33
CA THR A 3 -31.26 -2.10 -75.87
C THR A 3 -31.21 -0.62 -75.55
N ASP A 4 -32.36 -0.08 -75.15
CA ASP A 4 -32.49 1.29 -74.70
C ASP A 4 -31.58 1.51 -73.48
N GLU A 5 -30.57 2.37 -73.64
CA GLU A 5 -29.84 2.95 -72.52
C GLU A 5 -30.85 3.77 -71.71
N HIS A 6 -31.22 3.28 -70.53
CA HIS A 6 -31.93 4.09 -69.55
C HIS A 6 -31.01 5.23 -69.13
N SER A 7 -31.15 6.41 -69.76
CA SER A 7 -30.60 7.66 -69.26
C SER A 7 -31.19 7.92 -67.89
N ASP A 8 -30.33 8.17 -66.91
CA ASP A 8 -30.76 8.49 -65.56
C ASP A 8 -31.57 9.81 -65.62
N PRO A 9 -32.86 9.84 -65.23
CA PRO A 9 -33.73 11.02 -65.39
C PRO A 9 -33.20 12.28 -64.66
N LEU A 10 -32.24 12.11 -63.77
CA LEU A 10 -31.52 13.19 -63.09
C LEU A 10 -30.54 13.93 -64.02
N VAL A 11 -29.96 13.24 -65.00
CA VAL A 11 -29.05 13.83 -65.99
C VAL A 11 -29.81 14.73 -66.96
N ASP A 12 -31.02 14.31 -67.38
CA ASP A 12 -31.90 15.12 -68.23
C ASP A 12 -32.40 16.40 -67.54
N LEU A 13 -32.38 16.42 -66.20
CA LEU A 13 -32.71 17.59 -65.37
C LEU A 13 -31.51 18.53 -65.13
N GLY A 14 -30.34 18.24 -65.72
CA GLY A 14 -29.14 19.06 -65.60
C GLY A 14 -28.38 18.89 -64.28
N TYR A 15 -28.65 17.83 -63.51
CA TYR A 15 -27.82 17.49 -62.35
C TYR A 15 -26.55 16.76 -62.80
N GLU A 16 -25.41 17.09 -62.18
CA GLU A 16 -24.15 16.39 -62.43
C GLU A 16 -24.22 14.93 -61.96
N GLU A 17 -23.60 14.04 -62.74
CA GLU A 17 -23.38 12.66 -62.30
C GLU A 17 -22.56 12.66 -61.01
N ARG A 18 -22.98 11.83 -60.06
CA ARG A 18 -22.34 11.77 -58.74
C ARG A 18 -20.87 11.37 -58.88
N ASP A 19 -19.96 12.30 -58.56
CA ASP A 19 -18.49 12.11 -58.58
C ASP A 19 -18.01 10.96 -57.65
N ILE A 20 -18.91 10.46 -56.80
CA ILE A 20 -18.64 9.38 -55.86
C ILE A 20 -19.13 8.05 -56.44
N ASN A 21 -18.16 7.15 -56.72
CA ASN A 21 -18.44 5.76 -57.09
C ASN A 21 -18.74 4.91 -55.84
N PRO A 22 -20.01 4.52 -55.61
CA PRO A 22 -20.42 3.81 -54.40
C PRO A 22 -19.82 2.40 -54.31
N LYS A 23 -19.51 1.78 -55.47
CA LYS A 23 -18.94 0.43 -55.52
C LYS A 23 -17.52 0.44 -54.98
N ILE A 24 -16.75 1.50 -55.25
CA ILE A 24 -15.39 1.66 -54.74
C ILE A 24 -15.42 1.86 -53.22
N ILE A 25 -16.29 2.75 -52.72
CA ILE A 25 -16.45 2.96 -51.28
C ILE A 25 -16.81 1.66 -50.57
N PHE A 26 -17.78 0.91 -51.10
CA PHE A 26 -18.19 -0.35 -50.50
C PHE A 26 -17.04 -1.37 -50.47
N LYS A 27 -16.28 -1.48 -51.57
CA LYS A 27 -15.13 -2.39 -51.65
C LYS A 27 -14.02 -2.02 -50.65
N VAL A 28 -13.71 -0.73 -50.53
CA VAL A 28 -12.70 -0.22 -49.57
C VAL A 28 -13.16 -0.45 -48.13
N SER A 29 -14.43 -0.16 -47.85
CA SER A 29 -15.03 -0.38 -46.53
C SER A 29 -15.02 -1.86 -46.15
N MET A 30 -15.43 -2.74 -47.06
CA MET A 30 -15.39 -4.19 -46.84
C MET A 30 -13.96 -4.69 -46.57
N PHE A 31 -12.98 -4.19 -47.32
CA PHE A 31 -11.58 -4.54 -47.10
C PHE A 31 -11.08 -4.06 -45.73
N PHE A 32 -11.38 -2.80 -45.36
CA PHE A 32 -11.00 -2.23 -44.07
C PHE A 32 -11.58 -3.01 -42.90
N PHE A 33 -12.88 -3.28 -42.90
CA PHE A 33 -13.53 -4.05 -41.84
C PHE A 33 -13.09 -5.51 -41.84
N GLY A 34 -12.92 -6.14 -43.02
CA GLY A 34 -12.38 -7.48 -43.12
C GLY A 34 -10.99 -7.60 -42.50
N PHE A 35 -10.10 -6.66 -42.80
CA PHE A 35 -8.77 -6.60 -42.20
C PHE A 35 -8.82 -6.36 -40.68
N ALA A 36 -9.71 -5.46 -40.22
CA ALA A 36 -9.89 -5.20 -38.80
C ALA A 36 -10.36 -6.45 -38.03
N PHE A 37 -11.32 -7.21 -38.58
CA PHE A 37 -11.79 -8.47 -38.00
C PHE A 37 -10.68 -9.53 -37.95
N VAL A 38 -9.89 -9.66 -39.02
CA VAL A 38 -8.75 -10.60 -39.05
C VAL A 38 -7.70 -10.21 -38.02
N SER A 39 -7.37 -8.93 -37.91
CA SER A 39 -6.41 -8.42 -36.92
C SER A 39 -6.90 -8.64 -35.49
N PHE A 40 -8.19 -8.40 -35.23
CA PHE A 40 -8.82 -8.68 -33.95
C PHE A 40 -8.78 -10.18 -33.61
N ALA A 41 -9.15 -11.04 -34.57
CA ALA A 41 -9.11 -12.49 -34.39
C ALA A 41 -7.69 -12.99 -34.11
N LEU A 42 -6.68 -12.45 -34.80
CA LEU A 42 -5.28 -12.78 -34.55
C LEU A 42 -4.83 -12.35 -33.15
N GLY A 43 -5.16 -11.12 -32.74
CA GLY A 43 -4.90 -10.63 -31.38
C GLY A 43 -5.58 -11.49 -30.32
N TRP A 44 -6.83 -11.88 -30.54
CA TRP A 44 -7.57 -12.79 -29.66
C TRP A 44 -6.88 -14.13 -29.53
N VAL A 45 -6.48 -14.75 -30.64
CA VAL A 45 -5.77 -16.04 -30.66
C VAL A 45 -4.46 -15.94 -29.88
N ILE A 46 -3.68 -14.87 -30.09
CA ILE A 46 -2.44 -14.64 -29.35
C ILE A 46 -2.72 -14.55 -27.84
N LEU A 47 -3.70 -13.75 -27.42
CA LEU A 47 -4.05 -13.61 -26.01
C LEU A 47 -4.55 -14.93 -25.39
N TYR A 48 -5.29 -15.72 -26.16
CA TYR A 48 -5.75 -17.04 -25.76
C TYR A 48 -4.58 -18.01 -25.54
N PHE A 49 -3.65 -18.10 -26.50
CA PHE A 49 -2.47 -18.99 -26.40
C PHE A 49 -1.50 -18.56 -25.31
N PHE A 50 -1.33 -17.26 -25.08
CA PHE A 50 -0.48 -16.74 -24.01
C PHE A 50 -1.13 -16.81 -22.63
N GLY A 51 -2.34 -17.36 -22.53
CA GLY A 51 -2.99 -17.57 -21.24
C GLY A 51 -3.46 -16.29 -20.55
N TYR A 52 -3.47 -15.15 -21.25
CA TYR A 52 -4.04 -13.89 -20.72
C TYR A 52 -5.56 -13.97 -20.51
N TRP A 53 -6.21 -15.00 -21.06
CA TRP A 53 -7.61 -15.31 -20.81
C TRP A 53 -7.85 -16.18 -19.58
N LYS A 54 -6.80 -16.83 -19.04
CA LYS A 54 -6.97 -17.50 -17.74
C LYS A 54 -7.23 -16.40 -16.74
N SER A 55 -8.44 -16.43 -16.18
CA SER A 55 -8.86 -15.60 -15.07
C SER A 55 -7.71 -15.45 -14.09
N ALA A 56 -7.66 -14.28 -13.47
CA ALA A 56 -6.81 -13.94 -12.37
C ALA A 56 -7.01 -14.83 -11.12
N ASP A 57 -7.31 -16.13 -11.27
CA ASP A 57 -7.38 -17.14 -10.22
C ASP A 57 -6.00 -17.36 -9.55
N GLY A 58 -4.94 -16.71 -10.05
CA GLY A 58 -3.59 -16.77 -9.51
C GLY A 58 -2.82 -15.45 -9.46
N VAL A 59 -3.45 -14.27 -9.67
CA VAL A 59 -2.70 -12.99 -9.47
C VAL A 59 -2.42 -12.74 -7.98
N ASN A 60 -3.05 -13.51 -7.09
CA ASN A 60 -2.66 -13.60 -5.69
C ASN A 60 -1.43 -14.50 -5.43
N ASP A 61 -0.93 -15.26 -6.41
CA ASP A 61 0.14 -16.25 -6.18
C ASP A 61 1.54 -15.77 -6.64
N LEU A 62 1.64 -14.81 -7.55
CA LEU A 62 2.94 -14.22 -7.93
C LEU A 62 3.34 -13.00 -7.09
N MET A 63 2.42 -12.43 -6.30
CA MET A 63 2.77 -11.62 -5.12
C MET A 63 2.81 -12.44 -3.83
N SER A 64 2.62 -13.76 -3.91
CA SER A 64 2.97 -14.68 -2.82
C SER A 64 4.48 -14.86 -2.81
N THR A 65 5.19 -13.82 -2.38
CA THR A 65 6.50 -14.01 -1.76
C THR A 65 6.27 -15.01 -0.65
N LYS A 66 6.63 -16.28 -0.90
CA LYS A 66 6.42 -17.43 -0.02
C LYS A 66 6.44 -17.01 1.45
N ILE A 67 5.27 -16.80 2.02
CA ILE A 67 5.11 -16.69 3.46
C ILE A 67 5.27 -18.15 3.94
N PRO A 68 6.38 -18.52 4.61
CA PRO A 68 6.62 -19.91 4.99
C PRO A 68 5.47 -20.41 5.86
N LYS A 69 5.06 -21.67 5.72
CA LYS A 69 3.99 -22.24 6.55
C LYS A 69 4.46 -22.27 8.01
N SER A 70 3.82 -21.43 8.85
CA SER A 70 3.74 -21.39 10.32
C SER A 70 4.97 -21.83 11.15
N PRO A 71 5.39 -21.07 12.17
CA PRO A 71 4.70 -19.93 12.78
C PRO A 71 5.25 -18.61 12.25
N ASN A 72 4.49 -17.94 11.39
CA ASN A 72 4.80 -16.54 11.07
C ASN A 72 4.29 -15.68 12.21
N PRO A 73 5.10 -14.76 12.75
CA PRO A 73 4.55 -13.69 13.57
C PRO A 73 3.54 -12.94 12.69
N ILE A 74 2.27 -13.04 13.07
CA ILE A 74 1.20 -12.30 12.40
C ILE A 74 1.58 -10.83 12.49
N LEU A 75 1.62 -10.14 11.34
CA LEU A 75 1.79 -8.69 11.32
C LEU A 75 0.74 -8.09 12.24
N GLN A 76 1.21 -7.48 13.33
CA GLN A 76 0.37 -6.98 14.42
C GLN A 76 -0.66 -6.02 13.80
N THR A 77 -1.94 -6.41 13.81
CA THR A 77 -2.98 -5.53 13.25
C THR A 77 -3.03 -4.23 14.04
N ASN A 78 -3.52 -3.15 13.43
CA ASN A 78 -3.65 -1.84 14.10
C ASN A 78 -4.38 -1.92 15.46
N VAL A 79 -5.25 -2.91 15.65
CA VAL A 79 -5.95 -3.15 16.92
C VAL A 79 -5.01 -3.75 17.96
N THR A 80 -4.25 -4.80 17.59
CA THR A 80 -3.29 -5.45 18.48
C THR A 80 -2.16 -4.51 18.88
N ALA A 81 -1.64 -3.69 17.96
CA ALA A 81 -0.60 -2.70 18.26
C ALA A 81 -1.10 -1.60 19.23
N LYS A 82 -2.35 -1.14 19.10
CA LYS A 82 -2.94 -0.16 20.04
C LYS A 82 -3.09 -0.74 21.45
N THR A 83 -3.48 -1.99 21.57
CA THR A 83 -3.62 -2.66 22.87
C THR A 83 -2.25 -2.85 23.53
N ASP A 84 -1.25 -3.27 22.77
CA ASP A 84 0.12 -3.48 23.25
C ASP A 84 0.77 -2.17 23.72
N ILE A 85 0.64 -1.09 22.93
CA ILE A 85 1.10 0.25 23.33
C ILE A 85 0.38 0.71 24.61
N LYS A 86 -0.93 0.46 24.73
CA LYS A 86 -1.68 0.84 25.95
C LYS A 86 -1.17 0.08 27.17
N GLU A 87 -0.91 -1.22 27.04
CA GLU A 87 -0.38 -2.04 28.13
C GLU A 87 1.02 -1.57 28.55
N MET A 88 1.90 -1.30 27.57
CA MET A 88 3.23 -0.75 27.81
C MET A 88 3.16 0.58 28.58
N ARG A 89 2.24 1.48 28.21
CA ARG A 89 2.04 2.76 28.91
C ARG A 89 1.52 2.60 30.33
N ILE A 90 0.72 1.58 30.61
CA ILE A 90 0.23 1.29 31.96
C ILE A 90 1.39 0.80 32.84
N LYS A 91 2.20 -0.14 32.33
CA LYS A 91 3.40 -0.65 33.02
C LYS A 91 4.42 0.46 33.29
N GLU A 92 4.68 1.31 32.29
CA GLU A 92 5.55 2.49 32.44
C GLU A 92 5.05 3.40 33.57
N ARG A 93 3.74 3.70 33.60
CA ARG A 93 3.18 4.53 34.68
C ARG A 93 3.34 3.87 36.04
N GLU A 94 3.08 2.58 36.15
CA GLU A 94 3.21 1.83 37.40
C GLU A 94 4.65 1.84 37.92
N GLU A 95 5.64 1.69 37.04
CA GLU A 95 7.05 1.77 37.42
C GLU A 95 7.44 3.18 37.90
N LEU A 96 6.92 4.24 37.27
CA LEU A 96 7.24 5.62 37.62
C LEU A 96 6.56 6.10 38.92
N THR A 97 5.42 5.52 39.29
CA THR A 97 4.62 5.95 40.46
C THR A 97 4.72 5.02 41.67
N SER A 98 5.24 3.80 41.51
CA SER A 98 5.35 2.81 42.60
C SER A 98 6.73 2.74 43.23
N THR A 99 6.77 2.38 44.51
CA THR A 99 8.00 2.05 45.25
C THR A 99 8.20 0.54 45.22
N GLY A 100 9.44 0.06 45.02
CA GLY A 100 9.75 -1.36 44.95
C GLY A 100 11.24 -1.65 44.84
N PRO A 101 11.68 -2.92 44.79
CA PRO A 101 13.07 -3.26 44.52
C PRO A 101 13.46 -2.84 43.09
N SER A 102 14.62 -2.21 42.93
CA SER A 102 15.17 -1.84 41.62
C SER A 102 15.70 -3.08 40.92
N THR A 103 15.34 -3.27 39.66
CA THR A 103 15.89 -4.31 38.80
C THR A 103 17.27 -3.98 38.26
N HIS A 104 17.71 -2.72 38.38
CA HIS A 104 18.94 -2.22 37.76
C HIS A 104 20.13 -2.21 38.73
N VAL A 105 19.87 -2.16 40.04
CA VAL A 105 20.91 -2.15 41.08
C VAL A 105 20.43 -3.04 42.23
N GLU A 106 21.17 -4.12 42.47
CA GLU A 106 20.87 -5.08 43.53
C GLU A 106 20.93 -4.38 44.90
N GLY A 107 19.86 -4.52 45.70
CA GLY A 107 19.73 -3.89 47.02
C GLY A 107 19.26 -2.44 47.04
N ALA A 108 19.04 -1.80 45.88
CA ALA A 108 18.44 -0.45 45.82
C ALA A 108 16.92 -0.51 45.66
N ASN A 109 16.20 0.40 46.31
CA ASN A 109 14.76 0.55 46.12
C ASN A 109 14.45 1.70 45.15
N ARG A 110 13.56 1.47 44.19
CA ARG A 110 12.99 2.52 43.34
C ARG A 110 12.03 3.39 44.17
N ILE A 111 12.12 4.70 43.99
CA ILE A 111 11.22 5.68 44.61
C ILE A 111 10.44 6.41 43.51
N PRO A 112 9.18 6.81 43.76
CA PRO A 112 8.39 7.57 42.81
C PRO A 112 9.09 8.89 42.45
N ILE A 113 8.98 9.30 41.19
CA ILE A 113 9.68 10.48 40.66
C ILE A 113 9.37 11.74 41.46
N GLU A 114 8.11 11.94 41.87
CA GLU A 114 7.72 13.11 42.67
C GLU A 114 8.45 13.17 44.01
N GLN A 115 8.68 12.02 44.64
CA GLN A 115 9.43 11.92 45.89
C GLN A 115 10.93 12.12 45.64
N ALA A 116 11.45 11.59 44.53
CA ALA A 116 12.83 11.81 44.12
C ALA A 116 13.13 13.30 43.89
N ILE A 117 12.24 14.03 43.22
CA ILE A 117 12.36 15.48 42.98
C ILE A 117 12.34 16.24 44.30
N LYS A 118 11.40 15.92 45.22
CA LYS A 118 11.34 16.54 46.55
C LYS A 118 12.59 16.29 47.38
N LEU A 119 13.11 15.06 47.38
CA LEU A 119 14.34 14.70 48.08
C LEU A 119 15.58 15.37 47.47
N ALA A 120 15.66 15.45 46.13
CA ALA A 120 16.76 16.14 45.45
C ALA A 120 16.75 17.65 45.74
N ALA A 121 15.57 18.28 45.72
CA ALA A 121 15.39 19.68 46.08
C ALA A 121 15.77 19.95 47.55
N ALA A 122 15.34 19.09 48.48
CA ALA A 122 15.66 19.20 49.90
C ALA A 122 17.16 18.99 50.20
N ARG A 123 17.85 18.16 49.43
CA ARG A 123 19.29 17.88 49.58
C ARG A 123 20.19 18.83 48.78
N GLY A 124 19.62 19.79 48.05
CA GLY A 124 20.38 20.72 47.20
C GLY A 124 21.15 20.02 46.06
N ALA A 125 20.73 18.81 45.68
CA ALA A 125 21.44 18.00 44.70
C ALA A 125 21.29 18.61 43.30
N LYS A 126 22.41 18.86 42.62
CA LYS A 126 22.42 19.24 41.20
C LYS A 126 21.97 18.03 40.38
N LEU A 127 20.75 18.06 39.87
CA LEU A 127 20.29 17.10 38.88
C LEU A 127 21.16 17.27 37.63
N SER A 128 22.01 16.28 37.33
CA SER A 128 22.77 16.28 36.07
C SER A 128 21.77 16.34 34.91
N SER A 129 21.97 17.27 33.99
CA SER A 129 21.08 17.51 32.84
C SER A 129 21.09 16.38 31.80
N ASN A 130 21.78 15.29 32.08
CA ASN A 130 21.73 14.06 31.32
C ASN A 130 20.92 13.03 32.11
N PRO A 131 19.62 12.85 31.84
CA PRO A 131 18.90 11.72 32.42
C PRO A 131 19.58 10.43 31.93
N PRO A 132 19.93 9.48 32.81
CA PRO A 132 20.30 8.16 32.34
C PRO A 132 19.07 7.60 31.63
N ILE A 133 19.23 7.35 30.33
CA ILE A 133 18.23 6.65 29.54
C ILE A 133 18.13 5.25 30.16
N GLY A 134 17.19 5.07 31.09
CA GLY A 134 16.89 3.77 31.71
C GLY A 134 17.62 3.42 33.02
N GLY A 135 18.01 4.38 33.87
CA GLY A 135 18.63 4.03 35.15
C GLY A 135 18.38 5.07 36.23
N GLY A 136 17.91 4.62 37.40
CA GLY A 136 17.58 5.49 38.53
C GLY A 136 18.71 6.42 38.98
N ILE A 137 18.33 7.49 39.67
CA ILE A 137 19.26 8.47 40.25
C ILE A 137 20.11 7.77 41.31
N THR A 138 21.38 7.49 41.01
CA THR A 138 22.38 7.10 42.00
C THR A 138 22.83 8.33 42.77
N ILE A 139 22.50 8.40 44.05
CA ILE A 139 22.98 9.44 44.96
C ILE A 139 24.36 9.00 45.47
N ASP A 140 25.42 9.61 44.96
CA ASP A 140 26.75 9.51 45.54
C ASP A 140 26.79 10.37 46.81
N GLN A 141 26.86 9.72 47.98
CA GLN A 141 27.10 10.41 49.24
C GLN A 141 28.60 10.67 49.34
N GLY A 142 29.03 11.88 48.95
CA GLY A 142 30.39 12.34 49.16
C GLY A 142 30.83 12.14 50.60
N GLY A 143 31.80 11.25 50.80
CA GLY A 143 32.45 11.02 52.08
C GLY A 143 33.25 12.26 52.48
N SER A 144 32.87 12.83 53.62
CA SER A 144 33.67 13.83 54.34
C SER A 144 34.77 13.12 55.13
N HIS A 145 36.03 13.32 54.73
CA HIS A 145 37.18 13.26 55.64
C HIS A 145 37.38 14.63 56.29
#